data_AF-A0A4V2WLQ2-F1
#
_entry.id   AF-A0A4V2WLQ2-F1
#
_cell.length_a   1.000
_cell.length_b   1.000
_cell.length_c   1.000
_cell.angle_alpha   90.00
_cell.angle_beta   90.00
_cell.angle_gamma   90.00
#
_symmetry.space_group_name_H-M   'P 1'
#
loop_
_entity.id
_entity.type
_entity.pdbx_description
1 polymer ?
#
loop_
_entity_poly.entity_id
_entity_poly.type
_entity_poly.pdbx_seq_one_letter_code
_entity_poly.pdbx_strand_id
1 'polypeptide(L)'
;MRWTSSALLATPIQGTTTALRPKPDAGLGPHQSLISMSRGHDGAVQLVTTNFDRVFEQADPSLVPIAPPDLPDPTRPSALNGITHLHGKVSPAFQRL
;
A
#
# COMPACT_ATOMS: atom_id res chain seq x y z
N MET A 1 -14.33 15.19 46.99
CA MET A 1 -14.67 15.40 45.56
C MET A 1 -14.43 14.10 44.82
N ARG A 2 -15.51 13.44 44.35
CA ARG A 2 -15.45 12.23 43.53
C ARG A 2 -15.92 12.62 42.11
N TRP A 3 -15.07 12.41 41.11
CA TRP A 3 -15.48 12.50 39.70
C TRP A 3 -15.88 11.09 39.25
N THR A 4 -17.17 10.86 39.01
CA THR A 4 -17.65 9.68 38.29
C THR A 4 -17.74 10.05 36.81
N SER A 5 -16.75 9.68 36.01
CA SER A 5 -16.88 9.78 34.55
C SER A 5 -17.64 8.57 34.05
N SER A 6 -18.83 8.83 33.50
CA SER A 6 -19.60 7.88 32.70
C SER A 6 -18.72 7.20 31.67
N ALA A 7 -18.64 5.87 31.73
CA ALA A 7 -18.14 5.07 30.63
C ALA A 7 -19.13 5.18 29.45
N LEU A 8 -18.93 6.16 28.58
CA LEU A 8 -19.42 6.08 27.21
C LEU A 8 -18.67 4.92 26.56
N LEU A 9 -19.34 3.77 26.49
CA LEU A 9 -18.92 2.64 25.66
C LEU A 9 -18.88 3.17 24.22
N ALA A 10 -17.69 3.56 23.77
CA ALA A 10 -17.42 3.76 22.36
C ALA A 10 -17.72 2.42 21.68
N THR A 11 -18.88 2.31 21.05
CA THR A 11 -19.22 1.15 20.25
C THR A 11 -18.18 1.12 19.14
N PRO A 12 -17.31 0.08 19.05
CA PRO A 12 -16.43 -0.03 17.91
C PRO A 12 -17.30 -0.03 16.67
N ILE A 13 -16.95 0.81 15.70
CA ILE A 13 -17.54 0.79 14.37
C ILE A 13 -17.23 -0.57 13.76
N GLN A 14 -18.12 -1.54 13.98
CA GLN A 14 -18.14 -2.86 13.35
C GLN A 14 -18.63 -2.66 11.90
N GLY A 15 -17.85 -1.96 11.09
CA GLY A 15 -18.16 -1.63 9.71
C GLY A 15 -17.21 -2.35 8.76
N THR A 16 -17.77 -3.20 7.89
CA THR A 16 -17.25 -3.57 6.57
C THR A 16 -15.98 -4.43 6.40
N THR A 17 -15.50 -5.16 7.40
CA THR A 17 -14.35 -6.07 7.17
C THR A 17 -14.67 -7.28 6.30
N THR A 18 -15.88 -7.86 6.33
CA THR A 18 -16.17 -9.10 5.59
C THR A 18 -16.20 -8.89 4.07
N ALA A 19 -16.76 -7.76 3.60
CA ALA A 19 -16.89 -7.47 2.17
C ALA A 19 -15.54 -7.14 1.49
N LEU A 20 -14.56 -6.72 2.27
CA LEU A 20 -13.22 -6.33 1.79
C LEU A 20 -12.19 -7.47 1.92
N ARG A 21 -12.61 -8.67 2.32
CA ARG A 21 -11.72 -9.84 2.35
C ARG A 21 -11.45 -10.31 0.92
N PRO A 22 -10.17 -10.40 0.51
CA PRO A 22 -9.81 -11.09 -0.71
C PRO A 22 -10.31 -12.54 -0.66
N LYS A 23 -10.60 -13.12 -1.82
CA LYS A 23 -10.82 -14.57 -1.89
C LYS A 23 -9.55 -15.30 -1.41
N PRO A 24 -9.67 -16.49 -0.78
CA PRO A 24 -8.52 -17.22 -0.25
C PRO A 24 -7.42 -17.53 -1.28
N ASP A 25 -7.79 -17.58 -2.55
CA ASP A 25 -6.95 -17.88 -3.71
C ASP A 25 -6.69 -16.64 -4.61
N ALA A 26 -6.96 -15.43 -4.11
CA ALA A 26 -6.68 -14.21 -4.83
C ALA A 26 -5.17 -14.09 -5.12
N GLY A 27 -4.77 -14.43 -6.34
CA GLY A 27 -3.37 -14.37 -6.78
C GLY A 27 -2.88 -12.95 -7.05
N LEU A 28 -1.62 -12.86 -7.48
CA LEU A 28 -0.92 -11.60 -7.74
C LEU A 28 -1.10 -11.06 -9.18
N GLY A 29 -1.82 -11.79 -10.04
CA GLY A 29 -1.99 -11.46 -11.46
C GLY A 29 -2.44 -10.01 -11.76
N PRO A 30 -3.41 -9.45 -11.01
CA PRO A 30 -3.79 -8.04 -11.17
C PRO A 30 -2.62 -7.07 -10.89
N HIS A 31 -1.84 -7.34 -9.84
CA HIS A 31 -0.69 -6.51 -9.47
C HIS A 31 0.41 -6.62 -10.53
N GLN A 32 0.68 -7.83 -11.04
CA GLN A 32 1.63 -8.05 -12.13
C GLN A 32 1.23 -7.30 -13.41
N SER A 33 -0.07 -7.30 -13.74
CA SER A 33 -0.60 -6.58 -14.89
C SER A 33 -0.39 -5.07 -14.75
N LEU A 34 -0.68 -4.52 -13.57
CA LEU A 34 -0.45 -3.10 -13.28
C LEU A 34 1.03 -2.72 -13.32
N ILE A 35 1.91 -3.60 -12.80
CA ILE A 35 3.37 -3.42 -12.91
C ILE A 35 3.81 -3.42 -14.37
N SER A 36 3.27 -4.31 -15.21
CA SER A 36 3.60 -4.33 -16.63
C SER A 36 3.12 -3.07 -17.35
N MET A 37 1.93 -2.56 -17.02
CA MET A 37 1.35 -1.38 -17.65
C MET A 37 2.02 -0.07 -17.24
N SER A 38 2.65 -0.03 -16.06
CA SER A 38 3.34 1.17 -15.56
C SER A 38 4.78 1.31 -16.09
N ARG A 39 5.25 0.37 -16.92
CA ARG A 39 6.60 0.46 -17.50
C ARG A 39 6.66 1.53 -18.59
N GLY A 40 7.64 2.43 -18.46
CA GLY A 40 7.99 3.42 -19.47
C GLY A 40 8.67 2.79 -20.69
N HIS A 41 8.96 3.63 -21.68
CA HIS A 41 9.67 3.23 -22.90
C HIS A 41 11.07 2.65 -22.65
N ASP A 42 11.70 3.03 -21.54
CA ASP A 42 12.98 2.55 -21.04
C ASP A 42 12.86 1.29 -20.16
N GLY A 43 11.63 0.78 -19.98
CA GLY A 43 11.33 -0.39 -19.15
C GLY A 43 11.25 -0.10 -17.65
N ALA A 44 11.51 1.14 -17.22
CA ALA A 44 11.44 1.56 -15.82
C ALA A 44 10.00 1.54 -15.33
N VAL A 45 9.76 0.99 -14.14
CA VAL A 45 8.42 0.96 -13.54
C VAL A 45 8.11 2.36 -12.98
N GLN A 46 6.97 2.94 -13.36
CA GLN A 46 6.51 4.24 -12.87
C GLN A 46 5.19 4.07 -12.12
N LEU A 47 5.24 3.45 -10.93
CA LEU A 47 4.03 3.12 -10.17
C LEU A 47 3.90 3.99 -8.92
N VAL A 48 2.72 4.54 -8.69
CA VAL A 48 2.39 5.30 -7.47
C VAL A 48 1.21 4.63 -6.80
N THR A 49 1.28 4.46 -5.48
CA THR A 49 0.21 3.83 -4.69
C THR A 49 -0.06 4.59 -3.40
N THR A 50 -1.32 4.60 -3.00
CA THR A 50 -1.77 5.01 -1.67
C THR A 50 -1.87 3.82 -0.71
N ASN A 51 -1.64 2.59 -1.19
CA ASN A 51 -1.68 1.39 -0.35
C ASN A 51 -0.44 1.32 0.54
N PHE A 52 -0.64 0.87 1.79
CA PHE A 52 0.44 0.64 2.75
C PHE A 52 0.99 -0.78 2.70
N ASP A 53 0.27 -1.72 2.08
CA ASP A 53 0.70 -3.11 1.98
C ASP A 53 1.89 -3.28 1.01
N ARG A 54 2.41 -4.50 0.97
CA ARG A 54 3.59 -4.87 0.16
C ARG A 54 3.26 -5.81 -1.00
N VAL A 55 1.99 -5.82 -1.44
CA VAL A 55 1.51 -6.84 -2.38
C VAL A 55 2.14 -6.64 -3.77
N PHE A 56 2.44 -5.41 -4.17
CA PHE A 56 3.19 -5.14 -5.39
C PHE A 56 4.62 -5.66 -5.34
N GLU A 57 5.35 -5.45 -4.24
CA GLU A 57 6.70 -6.01 -4.08
C GLU A 57 6.69 -7.54 -3.95
N GLN A 58 5.59 -8.15 -3.49
CA GLN A 58 5.42 -9.61 -3.58
C GLN A 58 5.20 -10.08 -5.01
N ALA A 59 4.47 -9.30 -5.82
CA ALA A 59 4.19 -9.60 -7.22
C ALA A 59 5.44 -9.49 -8.11
N ASP A 60 6.34 -8.57 -7.80
CA ASP A 60 7.65 -8.41 -8.41
C ASP A 60 8.69 -7.95 -7.36
N PRO A 61 9.51 -8.88 -6.82
CA PRO A 61 10.54 -8.56 -5.82
C PRO A 61 11.67 -7.65 -6.30
N SER A 62 11.76 -7.37 -7.61
CA SER A 62 12.76 -6.46 -8.17
C SER A 62 12.36 -4.98 -8.06
N LEU A 63 11.11 -4.70 -7.68
CA LEU A 63 10.63 -3.32 -7.52
C LEU A 63 11.39 -2.58 -6.42
N VAL A 64 11.85 -1.38 -6.74
CA VAL A 64 12.45 -0.46 -5.79
C VAL A 64 11.35 0.33 -5.09
N PRO A 65 11.15 0.17 -3.77
CA PRO A 65 10.15 0.93 -3.04
C PRO A 65 10.70 2.31 -2.67
N ILE A 66 9.93 3.35 -2.96
CA ILE A 66 10.21 4.74 -2.61
C ILE A 66 9.10 5.23 -1.67
N ALA A 67 9.45 5.89 -0.58
CA ALA A 67 8.51 6.35 0.44
C ALA A 67 9.03 7.63 1.10
N PRO A 68 8.18 8.38 1.83
CA PRO A 68 8.64 9.53 2.61
C PRO A 68 9.78 9.16 3.58
N PRO A 69 10.75 10.07 3.80
CA PRO A 69 10.81 11.45 3.28
C PRO A 69 11.37 11.58 1.84
N ASP A 70 11.81 10.48 1.21
CA ASP A 70 12.58 10.48 -0.04
C ASP A 70 11.69 10.42 -1.30
N LEU A 71 10.57 11.15 -1.31
CA LEU A 71 9.66 11.13 -2.45
C LEU A 71 10.30 11.75 -3.70
N PRO A 72 10.08 11.16 -4.88
CA PRO A 72 10.59 11.71 -6.13
C PRO A 72 9.82 12.96 -6.52
N ASP A 73 10.50 13.85 -7.25
CA ASP A 73 9.85 15.01 -7.85
C ASP A 73 9.03 14.55 -9.08
N PRO A 74 7.69 14.66 -9.03
CA PRO A 74 6.83 14.14 -10.10
C PRO A 74 6.96 14.92 -11.41
N THR A 75 7.57 16.11 -11.40
CA THR A 75 7.84 16.89 -12.61
C THR A 75 9.01 16.32 -13.42
N ARG A 76 9.77 15.38 -12.85
CA ARG A 76 10.89 14.68 -13.49
C ARG A 76 10.50 13.22 -13.72
N PRO A 77 10.03 12.83 -14.93
CA PRO A 77 9.55 11.47 -15.19
C PRO A 77 10.58 10.37 -14.85
N SER A 78 11.87 10.63 -15.07
CA SER A 78 12.96 9.72 -14.73
C SER A 78 13.18 9.53 -13.22
N ALA A 79 12.61 10.39 -12.38
CA ALA A 79 12.67 10.25 -10.92
C ALA A 79 11.69 9.18 -10.40
N LEU A 80 10.65 8.84 -11.18
CA LEU A 80 9.72 7.77 -10.86
C LEU A 80 10.26 6.44 -11.41
N ASN A 81 11.20 5.83 -10.69
CA ASN A 81 11.76 4.53 -11.04
C ASN A 81 11.57 3.53 -9.89
N GLY A 82 10.46 2.79 -9.95
CA GLY A 82 10.03 1.82 -8.96
C GLY A 82 8.57 2.03 -8.55
N ILE A 83 8.27 1.72 -7.30
CA ILE A 83 6.95 1.92 -6.69
C ILE A 83 7.01 2.97 -5.58
N THR A 84 6.25 4.05 -5.74
CA THR A 84 6.16 5.14 -4.77
C THR A 84 4.94 4.97 -3.86
N HIS A 85 5.19 4.77 -2.56
CA HIS A 85 4.16 4.71 -1.52
C HIS A 85 3.94 6.09 -0.91
N LEU A 86 2.89 6.80 -1.32
CA LEU A 86 2.64 8.19 -0.90
C LEU A 86 2.45 8.33 0.62
N HIS A 87 1.92 7.31 1.27
CA HIS A 87 1.66 7.30 2.72
C HIS A 87 2.65 6.43 3.50
N GLY A 88 3.73 5.98 2.83
CA GLY A 88 4.62 4.97 3.38
C GLY A 88 4.05 3.56 3.29
N LYS A 89 4.74 2.61 3.92
CA LYS A 89 4.39 1.19 3.87
C LYS A 89 4.62 0.49 5.20
N VAL A 90 3.89 -0.60 5.43
CA VAL A 90 4.01 -1.40 6.65
C VAL A 90 5.39 -2.07 6.75
N SER A 91 5.81 -2.44 7.96
CA SER A 91 7.05 -3.20 8.15
C SER A 91 6.93 -4.61 7.54
N PRO A 92 8.04 -5.27 7.20
CA PRO A 92 7.99 -6.67 6.72
C PRO A 92 7.37 -7.64 7.74
N ALA A 93 7.39 -7.29 9.02
CA ALA A 93 6.82 -8.10 10.10
C ALA A 93 5.28 -7.99 10.19
N PHE A 94 4.66 -7.06 9.45
CA PHE A 94 3.21 -6.92 9.43
C PHE A 94 2.57 -8.13 8.75
N GLN A 95 1.71 -8.84 9.48
CA GLN A 95 0.90 -9.94 8.96
C GLN A 95 -0.54 -9.45 8.82
N ARG A 96 -1.14 -9.68 7.64
CA ARG A 96 -2.56 -9.42 7.40
C ARG A 96 -3.36 -10.42 8.27
N LEU A 97 -4.25 -9.91 9.13
CA LEU A 97 -5.14 -10.71 9.98
C LEU A 97 -6.17 -11.50 9.16
#